data_AF-A0A4T0VEU1-F1
#
_entry.id   AF-A0A4T0VEU1-F1
#
_cell.length_a   1.000
_cell.length_b   1.000
_cell.length_c   1.000
_cell.angle_alpha   90.00
_cell.angle_beta   90.00
_cell.angle_gamma   90.00
#
_symmetry.space_group_name_H-M   'P 1'
#
loop_
_entity.id
_entity.type
_entity.pdbx_description
1 polymer ?
#
loop_
_entity_poly.entity_id
_entity_poly.type
_entity_poly.pdbx_seq_one_letter_code
_entity_poly.pdbx_strand_id
1 'polypeptide(L)'
;MPVPPTAEEWESYRPLIAELYTRRTLKDIRAQLKDVHGFHATERMYKGRLKSWGIEKNKRHNRRPPPPPPTPPKESARTPPSAVACQSRPTIITTPSDDCQHRKEPRAPQPSSQSPFALTPVASPYPRDDGLETRSTTCIGTPQSFPPTPATTLGYRSPNVYDPGDASGDPEVLCKEIVNFAISILSNLVPGRPPGTGFEDWTPTDDHLAIYRTLQDKLKYESQIRGCFVNNPLSASIPDLRRDVKLLLDNFHEAVPIGILSTINQSLDHHAIQQLASCLATSSLEMPRPNYDFIRLAHSLRHLLAMTTFESFQGLMDRICEELEGKVRKVLGQRSFVTVFLVFLLNSKKAKSKQQLDNQILSMAMGRMSHVKACYGHDALLVVQFSQFIIGYRNLAKPEGQFDKDVLDMAEECYNRSEQHLREQEETRGASYAAITDAKSHHGKSCSLLADCRYSQGNEYAAHRAELHDWSRRLLLMAIGCHVDGPMGTLPHYERQKQKLESWCHEAGDTARLRQLKDIEELIRGNEERPRDGPLLPRLQALVSEPPGQGLGSQIGTEKGQLVDGKPDR
;
A
#
# COMPACT_ATOMS: atom_id res chain seq x y z
N MET A 1 22.50 -44.23 -3.95
CA MET A 1 21.45 -43.20 -3.74
C MET A 1 20.13 -43.95 -3.62
N PRO A 2 19.34 -43.78 -2.54
CA PRO A 2 18.03 -44.42 -2.46
C PRO A 2 17.12 -43.89 -3.57
N VAL A 3 16.38 -44.79 -4.20
CA VAL A 3 15.43 -44.45 -5.27
C VAL A 3 14.27 -43.66 -4.66
N PRO A 4 13.88 -42.51 -5.22
CA PRO A 4 12.75 -41.74 -4.72
C PRO A 4 11.43 -42.50 -4.97
N PRO A 5 10.49 -42.50 -4.00
CA PRO A 5 9.25 -43.26 -4.12
C PRO A 5 8.34 -42.73 -5.23
N THR A 6 7.71 -43.66 -5.96
CA THR A 6 6.85 -43.40 -7.10
C THR A 6 5.48 -42.86 -6.67
N ALA A 7 4.73 -42.27 -7.60
CA ALA A 7 3.40 -41.72 -7.29
C ALA A 7 2.41 -42.78 -6.78
N GLU A 8 2.51 -44.01 -7.29
CA GLU A 8 1.67 -45.14 -6.87
C GLU A 8 1.96 -45.56 -5.43
N GLU A 9 3.24 -45.60 -5.04
CA GLU A 9 3.64 -45.87 -3.65
C GLU A 9 3.16 -44.78 -2.69
N TRP A 10 3.13 -43.51 -3.11
CA TRP A 10 2.57 -42.43 -2.29
C TRP A 10 1.08 -42.64 -2.03
N GLU A 11 0.32 -43.10 -3.02
CA GLU A 11 -1.13 -43.28 -2.88
C GLU A 11 -1.46 -44.53 -2.06
N SER A 12 -0.67 -45.61 -2.18
CA SER A 12 -0.84 -46.82 -1.37
C SER A 12 -0.60 -46.57 0.12
N TYR A 13 0.39 -45.74 0.48
CA TYR A 13 0.68 -45.37 1.87
C TYR A 13 -0.07 -44.14 2.39
N ARG A 14 -0.85 -43.45 1.54
CA ARG A 14 -1.62 -42.25 1.91
C ARG A 14 -2.46 -42.41 3.19
N PRO A 15 -3.33 -43.44 3.34
CA PRO A 15 -4.16 -43.58 4.53
C PRO A 15 -3.33 -43.77 5.82
N LEU A 16 -2.23 -44.53 5.74
CA LEU A 16 -1.32 -44.77 6.86
C LEU A 16 -0.57 -43.49 7.25
N ILE A 17 -0.03 -42.76 6.28
CA ILE A 17 0.65 -41.48 6.51
C ILE A 17 -0.31 -40.47 7.13
N ALA A 18 -1.56 -40.40 6.64
CA ALA A 18 -2.59 -39.53 7.18
C ALA A 18 -2.90 -39.84 8.66
N GLU A 19 -3.11 -41.13 8.99
CA GLU A 19 -3.34 -41.54 10.37
C GLU A 19 -2.16 -41.20 11.28
N LEU A 20 -0.94 -41.57 10.88
CA LEU A 20 0.26 -41.34 11.68
C LEU A 20 0.54 -39.84 11.87
N TYR A 21 0.24 -39.00 10.87
CA TYR A 21 0.44 -37.55 10.94
C TYR A 21 -0.45 -36.86 11.97
N THR A 22 -1.61 -37.44 12.29
CA THR A 22 -2.47 -36.92 13.36
C THR A 22 -1.90 -37.18 14.76
N ARG A 23 -1.09 -38.23 14.95
CA ARG A 23 -0.63 -38.69 16.27
C ARG A 23 0.87 -38.47 16.53
N ARG A 24 1.70 -38.38 15.48
CA ARG A 24 3.18 -38.39 15.59
C ARG A 24 3.83 -37.18 14.89
N THR A 25 5.13 -36.99 15.12
CA THR A 25 5.90 -35.97 14.40
C THR A 25 6.35 -36.49 13.03
N LEU A 26 6.62 -35.57 12.10
CA LEU A 26 7.04 -35.94 10.74
C LEU A 26 8.37 -36.72 10.72
N LYS A 27 9.23 -36.47 11.71
CA LYS A 27 10.50 -37.18 11.90
C LYS A 27 10.25 -38.66 12.25
N ASP A 28 9.28 -38.93 13.12
CA ASP A 28 8.94 -40.29 13.57
C ASP A 28 8.23 -41.07 12.47
N ILE A 29 7.36 -40.40 11.71
CA ILE A 29 6.65 -40.99 10.56
C ILE A 29 7.65 -41.44 9.52
N ARG A 30 8.64 -40.60 9.20
CA ARG A 30 9.70 -40.93 8.25
C ARG A 30 10.55 -42.11 8.74
N ALA A 31 10.90 -42.16 10.03
CA ALA A 31 11.63 -43.29 10.60
C ALA A 31 10.80 -44.58 10.50
N GLN A 32 9.54 -44.54 10.91
CA GLN A 32 8.65 -45.70 10.87
C GLN A 32 8.40 -46.23 9.46
N LEU A 33 8.13 -45.37 8.48
CA LEU A 33 7.92 -45.76 7.08
C LEU A 33 9.20 -46.29 6.43
N LYS A 34 10.36 -45.74 6.82
CA LYS A 34 11.66 -46.25 6.38
C LYS A 34 11.94 -47.65 6.96
N ASP A 35 11.75 -47.83 8.25
CA ASP A 35 12.18 -49.04 8.96
C ASP A 35 11.21 -50.21 8.74
N VAL A 36 9.90 -49.94 8.63
CA VAL A 36 8.87 -50.99 8.47
C VAL A 36 8.56 -51.29 7.01
N HIS A 37 8.56 -50.26 6.15
CA HIS A 37 8.08 -50.38 4.77
C HIS A 37 9.17 -50.09 3.72
N GLY A 38 10.41 -49.80 4.12
CA GLY A 38 11.49 -49.45 3.19
C GLY A 38 11.24 -48.13 2.43
N PHE A 39 10.30 -47.31 2.88
CA PHE A 39 9.85 -46.14 2.15
C PHE A 39 10.79 -44.94 2.37
N HIS A 40 11.61 -44.64 1.36
CA HIS A 40 12.67 -43.63 1.45
C HIS A 40 12.26 -42.27 0.88
N ALA A 41 11.59 -41.44 1.68
CA ALA A 41 11.22 -40.07 1.29
C ALA A 41 11.90 -38.98 2.14
N THR A 42 12.20 -37.85 1.53
CA THR A 42 12.71 -36.65 2.24
C THR A 42 11.57 -35.91 2.94
N GLU A 43 11.91 -35.14 3.97
CA GLU A 43 10.91 -34.38 4.73
C GLU A 43 10.16 -33.35 3.85
N ARG A 44 10.86 -32.77 2.87
CA ARG A 44 10.28 -31.85 1.88
C ARG A 44 9.20 -32.53 1.04
N MET A 45 9.41 -33.79 0.64
CA MET A 45 8.42 -34.56 -0.13
C MET A 45 7.16 -34.84 0.67
N TYR A 46 7.30 -35.26 1.94
CA TYR A 46 6.14 -35.44 2.81
C TYR A 46 5.35 -34.15 3.00
N LYS A 47 6.02 -33.01 3.25
CA LYS A 47 5.35 -31.70 3.39
C LYS A 47 4.59 -31.32 2.12
N GLY A 48 5.18 -31.55 0.94
CA GLY A 48 4.51 -31.34 -0.34
C GLY A 48 3.25 -32.19 -0.49
N ARG A 49 3.34 -33.49 -0.17
CA ARG A 49 2.22 -34.44 -0.29
C ARG A 49 1.10 -34.18 0.72
N LEU A 50 1.44 -33.90 1.97
CA LEU A 50 0.45 -33.54 3.00
C LEU A 50 -0.30 -32.25 2.63
N LYS A 51 0.39 -31.27 2.02
CA LYS A 51 -0.23 -30.06 1.49
C LYS A 51 -1.17 -30.37 0.31
N SER A 52 -0.75 -31.18 -0.66
CA SER A 52 -1.61 -31.57 -1.79
C SER A 52 -2.82 -32.40 -1.36
N TRP A 53 -2.70 -33.17 -0.28
CA TRP A 53 -3.80 -33.97 0.27
C TRP A 53 -4.72 -33.19 1.22
N GLY A 54 -4.40 -31.93 1.55
CA GLY A 54 -5.20 -31.11 2.47
C GLY A 54 -5.16 -31.58 3.93
N ILE A 55 -4.10 -32.28 4.35
CA ILE A 55 -3.96 -32.82 5.71
C ILE A 55 -3.18 -31.83 6.59
N GLU A 56 -3.88 -31.16 7.50
CA GLU A 56 -3.31 -30.20 8.46
C GLU A 56 -3.30 -30.75 9.89
N LYS A 57 -2.22 -30.50 10.64
CA LYS A 57 -1.95 -31.11 11.95
C LYS A 57 -2.88 -30.63 13.10
N ASN A 58 -3.77 -29.65 12.88
CA ASN A 58 -4.49 -28.94 13.94
C ASN A 58 -5.99 -28.71 13.70
N LYS A 59 -6.70 -29.62 13.04
CA LYS A 59 -8.17 -29.62 13.12
C LYS A 59 -8.60 -30.35 14.39
N ARG A 60 -8.61 -29.62 15.52
CA ARG A 60 -9.33 -30.08 16.72
C ARG A 60 -10.77 -30.40 16.32
N HIS A 61 -11.23 -31.59 16.66
CA HIS A 61 -12.64 -31.99 16.58
C HIS A 61 -13.50 -30.97 17.35
N ASN A 62 -14.05 -29.97 16.67
CA ASN A 62 -15.25 -29.29 17.14
C ASN A 62 -16.41 -30.27 16.96
N ARG A 63 -16.68 -31.08 17.98
CA ARG A 63 -17.97 -31.76 18.10
C ARG A 63 -19.05 -30.69 18.19
N ARG A 64 -19.84 -30.55 17.13
CA ARG A 64 -21.04 -29.71 17.08
C ARG A 64 -22.04 -30.23 18.14
N PRO A 65 -22.55 -29.39 19.07
CA PRO A 65 -23.67 -29.79 19.93
C PRO A 65 -24.95 -29.96 19.08
N PRO A 66 -25.85 -30.90 19.44
CA PRO A 66 -27.11 -31.08 18.73
C PRO A 66 -28.03 -29.85 18.91
N PRO A 67 -28.88 -29.55 17.91
CA PRO A 67 -29.74 -28.36 17.93
C PRO A 67 -30.86 -28.47 18.99
N PRO A 68 -31.25 -27.34 19.62
CA PRO A 68 -32.39 -27.31 20.55
C PRO A 68 -33.74 -27.44 19.82
N PRO A 69 -34.78 -27.95 20.50
CA PRO A 69 -36.10 -28.19 19.90
C PRO A 69 -36.85 -26.88 19.57
N PRO A 70 -37.76 -26.91 18.58
CA PRO A 70 -38.47 -25.73 18.09
C PRO A 70 -39.53 -25.24 19.09
N THR A 71 -39.47 -23.95 19.43
CA THR A 71 -40.53 -23.25 20.18
C THR A 71 -41.70 -22.84 19.27
N PRO A 72 -42.95 -22.90 19.77
CA PRO A 72 -44.16 -22.60 18.99
C PRO A 72 -44.33 -21.10 18.66
N PRO A 73 -45.13 -20.77 17.63
CA PRO A 73 -45.21 -19.43 17.05
C PRO A 73 -46.02 -18.48 17.94
N LYS A 74 -45.47 -17.27 18.17
CA LYS A 74 -46.19 -16.18 18.83
C LYS A 74 -47.01 -15.40 17.82
N GLU A 75 -48.28 -15.33 18.18
CA GLU A 75 -49.42 -14.75 17.50
C GLU A 75 -49.42 -13.21 17.61
N SER A 76 -49.62 -12.58 16.44
CA SER A 76 -50.40 -11.38 16.16
C SER A 76 -50.75 -10.42 17.32
N ALA A 77 -50.26 -9.18 17.26
CA ALA A 77 -50.93 -8.04 17.89
C ALA A 77 -50.70 -6.72 17.11
N ARG A 78 -51.73 -6.37 16.33
CA ARG A 78 -52.34 -5.05 16.10
C ARG A 78 -51.46 -3.80 16.20
N THR A 79 -51.31 -3.15 15.06
CA THR A 79 -51.16 -1.69 14.90
C THR A 79 -52.52 -0.99 15.05
N PRO A 80 -52.59 0.18 15.70
CA PRO A 80 -53.59 1.19 15.43
C PRO A 80 -52.99 2.45 14.76
N PRO A 81 -53.81 3.27 14.06
CA PRO A 81 -53.33 4.34 13.20
C PRO A 81 -53.57 5.76 13.75
N SER A 82 -52.84 6.70 13.13
CA SER A 82 -53.32 8.02 12.69
C SER A 82 -53.04 9.29 13.53
N ALA A 83 -52.60 10.28 12.75
CA ALA A 83 -52.70 11.76 12.88
C ALA A 83 -51.85 12.42 13.99
N VAL A 84 -51.12 13.52 13.73
CA VAL A 84 -51.66 14.86 13.46
C VAL A 84 -50.51 15.76 12.97
N ALA A 85 -50.86 16.68 12.08
CA ALA A 85 -50.02 17.74 11.51
C ALA A 85 -49.59 18.79 12.54
N CYS A 86 -48.47 19.50 12.28
CA CYS A 86 -48.38 20.93 12.57
C CYS A 86 -47.23 21.59 11.79
N GLN A 87 -47.62 22.56 10.97
CA GLN A 87 -46.77 23.57 10.34
C GLN A 87 -46.38 24.61 11.40
N SER A 88 -45.13 25.10 11.41
CA SER A 88 -44.83 26.55 11.57
C SER A 88 -43.37 26.88 11.19
N ARG A 89 -43.22 27.76 10.19
CA ARG A 89 -42.15 28.78 10.03
C ARG A 89 -42.87 30.15 10.26
N PRO A 90 -42.24 31.35 10.29
CA PRO A 90 -40.83 31.77 10.28
C PRO A 90 -40.54 32.91 11.30
N THR A 91 -39.38 33.60 11.18
CA THR A 91 -39.10 35.07 11.37
C THR A 91 -37.62 35.25 11.76
N ILE A 92 -36.68 35.63 10.88
CA ILE A 92 -36.26 36.99 10.47
C ILE A 92 -36.08 37.97 11.64
N ILE A 93 -34.82 38.20 12.05
CA ILE A 93 -34.40 39.49 12.65
C ILE A 93 -33.09 39.92 11.98
N THR A 94 -33.21 41.01 11.25
CA THR A 94 -32.17 41.92 10.77
C THR A 94 -31.91 42.94 11.87
N THR A 95 -30.67 43.41 12.08
CA THR A 95 -30.29 44.79 12.48
C THR A 95 -28.75 44.90 12.65
N PRO A 96 -28.15 46.13 12.65
CA PRO A 96 -26.99 46.43 11.83
C PRO A 96 -25.79 47.01 12.60
N SER A 97 -24.74 47.34 11.82
CA SER A 97 -23.77 48.43 12.00
C SER A 97 -22.74 48.29 13.13
N ASP A 98 -21.45 48.28 12.79
CA ASP A 98 -20.63 49.46 13.10
C ASP A 98 -19.32 49.52 12.31
N ASP A 99 -19.03 50.75 11.89
CA ASP A 99 -17.84 51.24 11.22
C ASP A 99 -16.57 51.12 12.09
N CYS A 100 -15.42 50.91 11.46
CA CYS A 100 -14.19 51.62 11.82
C CYS A 100 -13.15 51.57 10.69
N GLN A 101 -12.85 52.75 10.15
CA GLN A 101 -11.79 53.04 9.21
C GLN A 101 -10.41 53.20 9.91
N HIS A 102 -9.38 53.24 9.06
CA HIS A 102 -7.96 53.59 9.28
C HIS A 102 -7.08 52.44 9.81
N ARG A 103 -6.00 52.07 9.12
CA ARG A 103 -4.84 52.95 8.86
C ARG A 103 -4.00 52.45 7.67
N LYS A 104 -3.67 53.38 6.75
CA LYS A 104 -2.58 53.28 5.76
C LYS A 104 -1.28 53.75 6.40
N GLU A 105 -0.14 53.17 6.04
CA GLU A 105 1.20 53.79 5.82
C GLU A 105 2.31 52.70 5.66
N PRO A 106 3.54 52.98 5.18
CA PRO A 106 3.91 53.13 3.76
C PRO A 106 5.10 52.22 3.30
N ARG A 107 5.39 52.25 1.98
CA ARG A 107 6.59 51.69 1.29
C ARG A 107 7.90 52.26 1.86
N ALA A 108 9.07 51.59 1.87
CA ALA A 108 10.01 51.23 0.78
C ALA A 108 11.40 50.92 1.45
N PRO A 109 12.53 50.65 0.75
CA PRO A 109 12.79 50.05 -0.56
C PRO A 109 13.76 48.84 -0.52
N GLN A 110 13.86 48.14 -1.65
CA GLN A 110 14.94 47.21 -1.99
C GLN A 110 16.30 47.92 -2.16
N PRO A 111 17.39 47.15 -2.22
CA PRO A 111 18.33 47.33 -3.32
C PRO A 111 18.57 46.05 -4.12
N SER A 112 18.76 46.30 -5.40
CA SER A 112 19.14 45.37 -6.47
C SER A 112 20.66 45.22 -6.57
N SER A 113 21.05 44.20 -7.35
CA SER A 113 22.28 44.10 -8.13
C SER A 113 23.54 43.55 -7.43
N GLN A 114 23.98 42.36 -7.81
CA GLN A 114 25.05 42.10 -8.79
C GLN A 114 25.57 40.64 -8.65
N SER A 115 25.64 39.93 -9.77
CA SER A 115 26.62 38.84 -9.97
C SER A 115 27.84 39.43 -10.73
N PRO A 116 28.86 38.69 -11.20
CA PRO A 116 29.35 37.33 -10.86
C PRO A 116 30.91 37.29 -10.72
N PHE A 117 31.49 36.37 -9.94
CA PHE A 117 32.88 35.86 -10.11
C PHE A 117 32.93 34.47 -9.46
N ALA A 118 33.14 33.35 -10.18
CA ALA A 118 34.30 32.89 -10.94
C ALA A 118 35.50 32.43 -10.07
N LEU A 119 35.79 31.13 -10.20
CA LEU A 119 37.07 30.44 -10.02
C LEU A 119 37.55 30.05 -8.61
N THR A 120 37.66 28.72 -8.41
CA THR A 120 38.71 27.99 -7.68
C THR A 120 40.11 28.60 -7.91
N PRO A 121 41.15 28.40 -7.07
CA PRO A 121 41.53 27.09 -6.49
C PRO A 121 42.27 27.12 -5.11
N VAL A 122 42.65 25.92 -4.67
CA VAL A 122 43.96 25.50 -4.14
C VAL A 122 43.86 24.64 -2.87
N ALA A 123 44.49 23.47 -3.04
CA ALA A 123 44.78 22.41 -2.11
C ALA A 123 45.32 22.85 -0.75
N SER A 124 45.00 22.06 0.28
CA SER A 124 45.86 21.90 1.46
C SER A 124 45.98 20.41 1.80
N PRO A 125 47.20 19.88 1.92
CA PRO A 125 47.47 18.48 2.23
C PRO A 125 47.63 18.29 3.74
N TYR A 126 47.01 17.27 4.32
CA TYR A 126 47.51 16.70 5.58
C TYR A 126 47.68 15.18 5.46
N PRO A 127 48.79 14.64 5.99
CA PRO A 127 49.18 13.25 5.77
C PRO A 127 48.55 12.33 6.82
N ARG A 128 48.40 11.06 6.43
CA ARG A 128 48.24 9.95 7.36
C ARG A 128 49.54 9.74 8.12
N ASP A 129 49.43 9.49 9.42
CA ASP A 129 50.51 8.90 10.20
C ASP A 129 50.02 7.58 10.78
N ASP A 130 50.73 6.53 10.38
CA ASP A 130 50.57 5.15 10.83
C ASP A 130 51.47 4.92 12.04
N GLY A 131 50.95 4.21 13.03
CA GLY A 131 51.71 3.26 13.83
C GLY A 131 52.65 3.80 14.91
N LEU A 132 52.38 3.42 16.15
CA LEU A 132 53.38 2.71 16.97
C LEU A 132 52.73 2.09 18.20
N GLU A 133 52.85 0.77 18.28
CA GLU A 133 52.71 -0.01 19.50
C GLU A 133 53.70 0.48 20.57
N THR A 134 53.29 0.47 21.84
CA THR A 134 54.21 0.09 22.93
C THR A 134 53.46 -0.21 24.24
N ARG A 135 53.62 -1.46 24.66
CA ARG A 135 53.92 -1.94 26.02
C ARG A 135 52.88 -1.80 27.15
N SER A 136 52.36 -2.98 27.49
CA SER A 136 52.23 -3.59 28.81
C SER A 136 52.86 -2.87 30.01
N THR A 137 52.05 -2.67 31.06
CA THR A 137 52.47 -2.73 32.46
C THR A 137 51.45 -3.52 33.27
N THR A 138 51.89 -4.70 33.70
CA THR A 138 51.36 -5.50 34.81
C THR A 138 51.52 -4.77 36.14
N CYS A 139 50.46 -4.73 36.97
CA CYS A 139 50.57 -4.51 38.41
C CYS A 139 49.75 -5.57 39.17
N ILE A 140 50.43 -6.26 40.08
CA ILE A 140 49.95 -7.30 41.01
C ILE A 140 49.75 -6.68 42.40
N GLY A 141 48.64 -7.01 43.06
CA GLY A 141 48.44 -7.08 44.53
C GLY A 141 48.39 -5.75 45.31
N THR A 142 47.63 -5.55 46.40
CA THR A 142 46.74 -6.37 47.24
C THR A 142 45.86 -5.40 48.09
N PRO A 143 45.12 -5.81 49.14
CA PRO A 143 43.68 -5.56 49.30
C PRO A 143 43.32 -4.40 50.25
N GLN A 144 42.13 -3.80 50.10
CA GLN A 144 41.48 -3.14 51.22
C GLN A 144 39.96 -3.03 51.06
N SER A 145 39.30 -3.24 52.19
CA SER A 145 37.87 -3.29 52.46
C SER A 145 37.04 -2.17 51.84
N PHE A 146 36.01 -2.54 51.08
CA PHE A 146 34.88 -1.66 50.79
C PHE A 146 33.76 -1.87 51.83
N PRO A 147 33.11 -0.80 52.32
CA PRO A 147 31.96 -0.91 53.21
C PRO A 147 30.75 -1.51 52.48
N PRO A 148 29.79 -2.12 53.20
CA PRO A 148 28.61 -2.73 52.60
C PRO A 148 27.72 -1.64 51.96
N THR A 149 27.59 -1.67 50.64
CA THR A 149 26.53 -0.94 49.93
C THR A 149 25.16 -1.39 50.45
N PRO A 150 24.24 -0.46 50.77
CA PRO A 150 22.90 -0.81 51.19
C PRO A 150 22.17 -1.55 50.07
N ALA A 151 21.39 -2.55 50.45
CA ALA A 151 20.56 -3.34 49.54
C ALA A 151 19.46 -2.47 48.91
N THR A 152 19.76 -1.80 47.80
CA THR A 152 18.76 -1.36 46.84
C THR A 152 18.38 -2.55 45.96
N THR A 153 17.56 -3.44 46.50
CA THR A 153 16.68 -4.33 45.74
C THR A 153 15.55 -3.51 45.10
N LEU A 154 15.91 -2.47 44.33
CA LEU A 154 15.04 -2.02 43.26
C LEU A 154 15.25 -3.06 42.17
N GLY A 155 14.28 -3.98 42.04
CA GLY A 155 14.36 -5.06 41.06
C GLY A 155 14.75 -4.49 39.70
N TYR A 156 15.82 -5.02 39.12
CA TYR A 156 16.15 -4.84 37.72
C TYR A 156 14.95 -5.37 36.90
N ARG A 157 13.91 -4.55 36.73
CA ARG A 157 12.93 -4.74 35.68
C ARG A 157 13.74 -4.62 34.40
N SER A 158 13.87 -5.75 33.71
CA SER A 158 14.46 -5.77 32.37
C SER A 158 13.78 -4.65 31.56
N PRO A 159 14.53 -3.67 31.03
CA PRO A 159 13.96 -2.51 30.30
C PRO A 159 13.07 -2.88 29.11
N ASN A 160 13.03 -4.17 28.76
CA ASN A 160 12.44 -4.70 27.54
C ASN A 160 11.15 -5.49 27.75
N VAL A 161 10.66 -5.67 28.99
CA VAL A 161 9.33 -6.25 29.21
C VAL A 161 8.33 -5.11 29.29
N TYR A 162 7.65 -4.86 28.16
CA TYR A 162 6.49 -3.97 28.13
C TYR A 162 5.44 -4.55 29.09
N ASP A 163 5.26 -3.91 30.25
CA ASP A 163 4.17 -4.21 31.17
C ASP A 163 2.96 -3.37 30.73
N PRO A 164 1.91 -3.97 30.15
CA PRO A 164 0.73 -3.24 29.72
C PRO A 164 0.02 -2.51 30.88
N GLY A 165 0.37 -2.80 32.15
CA GLY A 165 -0.18 -2.14 33.33
C GLY A 165 0.37 -0.75 33.62
N ASP A 166 1.51 -0.35 33.03
CA ASP A 166 2.15 0.96 33.28
C ASP A 166 1.73 2.05 32.26
N ALA A 167 0.85 1.73 31.31
CA ALA A 167 0.35 2.69 30.35
C ALA A 167 -0.48 3.78 31.06
N SER A 168 -0.18 5.04 30.79
CA SER A 168 -0.98 6.17 31.27
C SER A 168 -2.43 5.98 30.85
N GLY A 169 -3.36 6.04 31.81
CA GLY A 169 -4.79 6.01 31.55
C GLY A 169 -5.35 7.30 30.93
N ASP A 170 -4.50 8.29 30.61
CA ASP A 170 -4.90 9.53 29.96
C ASP A 170 -4.78 9.41 28.40
N PRO A 171 -5.88 9.50 27.65
CA PRO A 171 -5.88 9.47 26.18
C PRO A 171 -4.93 10.50 25.53
N GLU A 172 -4.76 11.68 26.14
CA GLU A 172 -3.90 12.74 25.60
C GLU A 172 -2.42 12.36 25.70
N VAL A 173 -2.03 11.65 26.76
CA VAL A 173 -0.68 11.12 26.91
C VAL A 173 -0.41 10.05 25.85
N LEU A 174 -1.37 9.13 25.63
CA LEU A 174 -1.25 8.11 24.58
C LEU A 174 -1.15 8.72 23.18
N CYS A 175 -1.86 9.81 22.90
CA CYS A 175 -1.74 10.51 21.61
C CYS A 175 -0.31 11.03 21.40
N LYS A 176 0.27 11.69 22.41
CA LYS A 176 1.66 12.17 22.35
C LYS A 176 2.66 11.03 22.18
N GLU A 177 2.47 9.92 22.88
CA GLU A 177 3.28 8.72 22.73
C GLU A 177 3.22 8.16 21.30
N ILE A 178 2.02 7.97 20.75
CA ILE A 178 1.83 7.50 19.37
C ILE A 178 2.56 8.39 18.38
N VAL A 179 2.41 9.72 18.50
CA VAL A 179 3.12 10.68 17.66
C VAL A 179 4.64 10.54 17.82
N ASN A 180 5.14 10.42 19.05
CA ASN A 180 6.57 10.31 19.31
C ASN A 180 7.17 9.00 18.77
N PHE A 181 6.48 7.86 18.94
CA PHE A 181 6.92 6.58 18.38
C PHE A 181 6.93 6.62 16.84
N ALA A 182 5.88 7.16 16.21
CA ALA A 182 5.83 7.28 14.76
C ALA A 182 7.00 8.13 14.22
N ILE A 183 7.35 9.21 14.91
CA ILE A 183 8.47 10.08 14.54
C ILE A 183 9.84 9.46 14.82
N SER A 184 9.99 8.73 15.93
CA SER A 184 11.19 7.95 16.22
C SER A 184 11.47 6.95 15.11
N ILE A 185 10.45 6.18 14.71
CA ILE A 185 10.56 5.22 13.61
C ILE A 185 10.91 5.94 12.30
N LEU A 186 10.20 7.03 11.97
CA LEU A 186 10.43 7.77 10.73
C LEU A 186 11.83 8.40 10.66
N SER A 187 12.42 8.75 11.79
CA SER A 187 13.77 9.33 11.83
C SER A 187 14.84 8.36 11.34
N ASN A 188 14.59 7.04 11.38
CA ASN A 188 15.50 6.02 10.85
C ASN A 188 15.53 5.98 9.31
N LEU A 189 14.58 6.63 8.63
CA LEU A 189 14.48 6.71 7.17
C LEU A 189 15.64 7.47 6.54
N VAL A 190 16.33 8.33 7.29
CA VAL A 190 17.47 9.14 6.83
C VAL A 190 18.69 8.81 7.71
N PRO A 191 19.31 7.61 7.54
CA PRO A 191 20.40 7.15 8.39
C PRO A 191 21.62 8.06 8.27
N GLY A 192 22.32 8.28 9.39
CA GLY A 192 23.54 9.10 9.43
C GLY A 192 23.33 10.60 9.63
N ARG A 193 22.09 11.06 9.78
CA ARG A 193 21.80 12.47 10.07
C ARG A 193 21.86 12.77 11.59
N PRO A 194 22.60 13.80 12.03
CA PRO A 194 22.63 14.18 13.44
C PRO A 194 21.24 14.67 13.87
N PRO A 195 20.68 14.16 14.99
CA PRO A 195 19.42 14.67 15.53
C PRO A 195 19.57 16.17 15.84
N GLY A 196 18.66 16.99 15.30
CA GLY A 196 18.61 18.44 15.55
C GLY A 196 19.22 19.34 14.46
N THR A 197 19.79 18.80 13.38
CA THR A 197 20.19 19.63 12.22
C THR A 197 18.95 20.02 11.40
N GLY A 198 18.65 21.33 11.35
CA GLY A 198 17.51 21.88 10.64
C GLY A 198 17.50 21.53 9.14
N PHE A 199 16.33 21.20 8.60
CA PHE A 199 16.13 20.72 7.23
C PHE A 199 15.91 21.82 6.18
N GLU A 200 16.12 23.10 6.51
CA GLU A 200 15.60 24.19 5.66
C GLU A 200 16.30 24.34 4.30
N ASP A 201 17.53 23.83 4.14
CA ASP A 201 18.38 24.20 2.98
C ASP A 201 18.82 23.07 2.03
N TRP A 202 18.37 21.83 2.22
CA TRP A 202 18.86 20.74 1.35
C TRP A 202 17.98 20.57 0.10
N THR A 203 18.61 20.71 -1.07
CA THR A 203 18.10 20.17 -2.34
C THR A 203 17.81 18.67 -2.17
N PRO A 204 16.78 18.11 -2.80
CA PRO A 204 16.54 16.67 -2.77
C PRO A 204 17.84 15.96 -3.15
N THR A 205 18.47 15.28 -2.19
CA THR A 205 19.61 14.42 -2.51
C THR A 205 19.09 13.19 -3.21
N ASP A 206 19.95 12.48 -3.96
CA ASP A 206 19.58 11.20 -4.58
C ASP A 206 19.00 10.20 -3.56
N ASP A 207 19.38 10.34 -2.28
CA ASP A 207 18.82 9.55 -1.17
C ASP A 207 17.30 9.73 -1.04
N HIS A 208 16.78 10.95 -1.17
CA HIS A 208 15.34 11.20 -1.06
C HIS A 208 14.54 10.53 -2.18
N LEU A 209 15.13 10.41 -3.37
CA LEU A 209 14.51 9.70 -4.48
C LEU A 209 14.56 8.18 -4.26
N ALA A 210 15.70 7.64 -3.80
CA ALA A 210 15.83 6.23 -3.45
C ALA A 210 14.83 5.84 -2.35
N ILE A 211 14.69 6.69 -1.33
CA ILE A 211 13.71 6.53 -0.26
C ILE A 211 12.29 6.61 -0.83
N TYR A 212 11.98 7.59 -1.70
CA TYR A 212 10.65 7.69 -2.33
C TYR A 212 10.30 6.44 -3.14
N ARG A 213 11.22 5.92 -3.95
CA ARG A 213 11.01 4.67 -4.72
C ARG A 213 10.82 3.48 -3.79
N THR A 214 11.61 3.38 -2.74
CA THR A 214 11.47 2.34 -1.70
C THR A 214 10.10 2.43 -1.03
N LEU A 215 9.63 3.65 -0.75
CA LEU A 215 8.30 3.87 -0.20
C LEU A 215 7.20 3.42 -1.15
N GLN A 216 7.29 3.74 -2.44
CA GLN A 216 6.30 3.28 -3.42
C GLN A 216 6.26 1.74 -3.48
N ASP A 217 7.41 1.06 -3.46
CA ASP A 217 7.45 -0.41 -3.47
C ASP A 217 6.97 -1.02 -2.14
N LYS A 218 7.39 -0.49 -1.00
CA LYS A 218 7.08 -1.07 0.32
C LYS A 218 5.68 -0.75 0.81
N LEU A 219 5.15 0.42 0.48
CA LEU A 219 3.80 0.83 0.86
C LEU A 219 2.71 0.22 -0.02
N LYS A 220 3.04 -0.61 -1.02
CA LYS A 220 2.02 -1.36 -1.77
C LYS A 220 1.15 -2.23 -0.85
N TYR A 221 1.73 -2.81 0.19
CA TYR A 221 1.00 -3.61 1.20
C TYR A 221 0.11 -2.72 2.08
N GLU A 222 0.56 -1.50 2.37
CA GLU A 222 -0.28 -0.51 3.05
C GLU A 222 -1.47 -0.12 2.17
N SER A 223 -1.26 0.08 0.87
CA SER A 223 -2.34 0.39 -0.06
C SER A 223 -3.36 -0.75 -0.18
N GLN A 224 -2.93 -2.01 -0.07
CA GLN A 224 -3.83 -3.16 0.00
C GLN A 224 -4.70 -3.11 1.27
N ILE A 225 -4.06 -2.91 2.43
CA ILE A 225 -4.77 -2.76 3.71
C ILE A 225 -5.73 -1.57 3.64
N ARG A 226 -5.27 -0.40 3.18
CA ARG A 226 -6.11 0.79 2.99
C ARG A 226 -7.28 0.52 2.06
N GLY A 227 -7.08 -0.26 0.98
CA GLY A 227 -8.15 -0.74 0.11
C GLY A 227 -9.20 -1.57 0.86
N CYS A 228 -8.79 -2.50 1.71
CA CYS A 228 -9.71 -3.28 2.52
C CYS A 228 -10.50 -2.40 3.52
N PHE A 229 -9.84 -1.45 4.19
CA PHE A 229 -10.46 -0.69 5.30
C PHE A 229 -11.22 0.58 4.92
N VAL A 230 -10.72 1.32 3.92
CA VAL A 230 -11.29 2.61 3.52
C VAL A 230 -12.31 2.43 2.41
N ASN A 231 -12.08 1.46 1.53
CA ASN A 231 -12.85 1.31 0.31
C ASN A 231 -13.91 0.20 0.38
N ASN A 232 -13.70 -0.87 1.16
CA ASN A 232 -14.66 -1.97 1.26
C ASN A 232 -14.58 -2.70 2.63
N PRO A 233 -14.99 -2.05 3.73
CA PRO A 233 -14.81 -2.59 5.08
C PRO A 233 -15.54 -3.94 5.30
N LEU A 234 -16.66 -4.16 4.60
CA LEU A 234 -17.47 -5.38 4.71
C LEU A 234 -16.81 -6.62 4.07
N SER A 235 -15.81 -6.43 3.20
CA SER A 235 -15.15 -7.52 2.47
C SER A 235 -13.95 -8.13 3.20
N ALA A 236 -13.42 -7.45 4.22
CA ALA A 236 -12.21 -7.88 4.90
C ALA A 236 -12.52 -9.02 5.88
N SER A 237 -12.23 -10.26 5.49
CA SER A 237 -12.27 -11.37 6.44
C SER A 237 -11.09 -11.27 7.43
N ILE A 238 -11.31 -11.55 8.72
CA ILE A 238 -10.25 -11.52 9.75
C ILE A 238 -9.01 -12.35 9.35
N PRO A 239 -9.13 -13.56 8.77
CA PRO A 239 -7.97 -14.34 8.32
C PRO A 239 -7.16 -13.63 7.22
N ASP A 240 -7.83 -12.92 6.32
CA ASP A 240 -7.16 -12.18 5.24
C ASP A 240 -6.43 -10.97 5.81
N LEU A 241 -7.09 -10.23 6.70
CA LEU A 241 -6.46 -9.11 7.41
C LEU A 241 -5.17 -9.50 8.14
N ARG A 242 -5.19 -10.61 8.89
CA ARG A 242 -3.99 -11.08 9.61
C ARG A 242 -2.85 -11.40 8.65
N ARG A 243 -3.16 -11.98 7.48
CA ARG A 243 -2.18 -12.28 6.44
C ARG A 243 -1.58 -10.99 5.88
N ASP A 244 -2.42 -10.01 5.56
CA ASP A 244 -1.99 -8.74 4.98
C ASP A 244 -1.13 -7.94 5.97
N VAL A 245 -1.54 -7.88 7.24
CA VAL A 245 -0.72 -7.29 8.31
C VAL A 245 0.60 -8.02 8.46
N LYS A 246 0.61 -9.36 8.41
CA LYS A 246 1.86 -10.12 8.47
C LYS A 246 2.77 -9.81 7.28
N LEU A 247 2.25 -9.75 6.06
CA LEU A 247 3.02 -9.39 4.87
C LEU A 247 3.58 -7.95 4.96
N LEU A 248 2.80 -7.01 5.49
CA LEU A 248 3.25 -5.65 5.77
C LEU A 248 4.42 -5.64 6.75
N LEU A 249 4.33 -6.41 7.84
CA LEU A 249 5.35 -6.45 8.89
C LEU A 249 6.60 -7.26 8.51
N ASP A 250 6.45 -8.30 7.69
CA ASP A 250 7.58 -9.03 7.09
C ASP A 250 8.38 -8.12 6.14
N ASN A 251 7.72 -7.11 5.56
CA ASN A 251 8.30 -6.09 4.68
C ASN A 251 8.32 -4.70 5.33
N PHE A 252 8.46 -4.64 6.66
CA PHE A 252 8.36 -3.40 7.42
C PHE A 252 9.30 -2.32 6.89
N HIS A 253 8.76 -1.11 6.78
CA HIS A 253 9.48 0.10 6.35
C HIS A 253 9.17 1.24 7.33
N GLU A 254 10.10 2.16 7.52
CA GLU A 254 10.08 3.20 8.54
C GLU A 254 8.89 4.18 8.40
N ALA A 255 8.28 4.26 7.22
CA ALA A 255 7.09 5.09 6.97
C ALA A 255 5.75 4.35 7.12
N VAL A 256 5.76 3.03 7.33
CA VAL A 256 4.55 2.22 7.57
C VAL A 256 3.65 2.80 8.67
N PRO A 257 4.16 3.33 9.80
CA PRO A 257 3.32 3.93 10.83
C PRO A 257 2.43 5.06 10.30
N ILE A 258 2.96 5.91 9.41
CA ILE A 258 2.21 7.05 8.86
C ILE A 258 1.04 6.57 7.99
N GLY A 259 1.28 5.57 7.14
CA GLY A 259 0.24 4.98 6.31
C GLY A 259 -0.86 4.28 7.12
N ILE A 260 -0.48 3.53 8.17
CA ILE A 260 -1.45 2.88 9.09
C ILE A 260 -2.31 3.93 9.80
N LEU A 261 -1.68 4.96 10.40
CA LEU A 261 -2.41 6.00 11.14
C LEU A 261 -3.35 6.78 10.20
N SER A 262 -2.89 7.07 8.98
CA SER A 262 -3.71 7.64 7.91
C SER A 262 -4.89 6.75 7.54
N THR A 263 -4.66 5.44 7.39
CA THR A 263 -5.71 4.46 7.04
C THR A 263 -6.76 4.35 8.14
N ILE A 264 -6.35 4.30 9.41
CA ILE A 264 -7.25 4.29 10.57
C ILE A 264 -8.07 5.57 10.62
N ASN A 265 -7.43 6.73 10.43
CA ASN A 265 -8.12 8.00 10.48
C ASN A 265 -9.18 8.13 9.37
N GLN A 266 -8.93 7.56 8.18
CA GLN A 266 -9.87 7.57 7.06
C GLN A 266 -11.03 6.59 7.18
N SER A 267 -10.91 5.55 8.00
CA SER A 267 -11.95 4.53 8.10
C SER A 267 -13.12 5.01 8.95
N LEU A 268 -14.33 4.72 8.49
CA LEU A 268 -15.58 5.01 9.21
C LEU A 268 -16.10 3.78 9.96
N ASP A 269 -15.47 2.62 9.78
CA ASP A 269 -15.89 1.37 10.41
C ASP A 269 -15.09 1.12 11.69
N HIS A 270 -15.74 1.36 12.83
CA HIS A 270 -15.16 1.15 14.15
C HIS A 270 -14.69 -0.31 14.36
N HIS A 271 -15.47 -1.28 13.89
CA HIS A 271 -15.13 -2.68 14.08
C HIS A 271 -13.89 -3.07 13.27
N ALA A 272 -13.81 -2.61 12.03
CA ALA A 272 -12.66 -2.83 11.17
C ALA A 272 -11.39 -2.21 11.78
N ILE A 273 -11.46 -0.97 12.29
CA ILE A 273 -10.35 -0.32 13.00
C ILE A 273 -9.89 -1.14 14.22
N GLN A 274 -10.84 -1.63 15.03
CA GLN A 274 -10.53 -2.44 16.21
C GLN A 274 -9.82 -3.75 15.83
N GLN A 275 -10.28 -4.41 14.75
CA GLN A 275 -9.62 -5.61 14.23
C GLN A 275 -8.21 -5.33 13.74
N LEU A 276 -8.00 -4.23 12.99
CA LEU A 276 -6.68 -3.81 12.50
C LEU A 276 -5.73 -3.54 13.66
N ALA A 277 -6.13 -2.74 14.64
CA ALA A 277 -5.30 -2.43 15.81
C ALA A 277 -4.94 -3.69 16.62
N SER A 278 -5.88 -4.62 16.78
CA SER A 278 -5.63 -5.91 17.43
C SER A 278 -4.66 -6.80 16.65
N CYS A 279 -4.82 -6.86 15.32
CA CYS A 279 -3.92 -7.61 14.45
C CYS A 279 -2.51 -7.01 14.44
N LEU A 280 -2.38 -5.68 14.41
CA LEU A 280 -1.10 -4.98 14.48
C LEU A 280 -0.39 -5.26 15.80
N ALA A 281 -1.08 -5.11 16.94
CA ALA A 281 -0.49 -5.39 18.25
C ALA A 281 0.00 -6.83 18.34
N THR A 282 -0.82 -7.80 17.95
CA THR A 282 -0.47 -9.24 18.02
C THR A 282 0.68 -9.58 17.06
N SER A 283 0.59 -9.13 15.80
CA SER A 283 1.56 -9.51 14.75
C SER A 283 2.89 -8.77 14.90
N SER A 284 2.91 -7.59 15.54
CA SER A 284 4.14 -6.84 15.82
C SER A 284 5.13 -7.61 16.70
N LEU A 285 4.62 -8.52 17.54
CA LEU A 285 5.44 -9.40 18.38
C LEU A 285 6.11 -10.54 17.59
N GLU A 286 5.57 -10.86 16.41
CA GLU A 286 6.08 -11.91 15.53
C GLU A 286 7.01 -11.37 14.43
N MET A 287 7.36 -10.08 14.48
CA MET A 287 8.20 -9.44 13.46
C MET A 287 9.58 -10.12 13.36
N PRO A 288 10.09 -10.42 12.15
CA PRO A 288 11.42 -10.99 11.97
C PRO A 288 12.53 -10.12 12.57
N ARG A 289 12.32 -8.80 12.56
CA ARG A 289 13.19 -7.79 13.19
C ARG A 289 12.33 -6.95 14.14
N PRO A 290 12.37 -7.21 15.46
CA PRO A 290 11.58 -6.46 16.41
C PRO A 290 11.89 -4.96 16.34
N ASN A 291 10.87 -4.16 16.09
CA ASN A 291 10.94 -2.71 16.23
C ASN A 291 10.13 -2.32 17.47
N TYR A 292 10.82 -2.03 18.56
CA TYR A 292 10.18 -1.77 19.86
C TYR A 292 9.28 -0.54 19.83
N ASP A 293 9.65 0.52 19.10
CA ASP A 293 8.80 1.71 18.94
C ASP A 293 7.52 1.37 18.19
N PHE A 294 7.59 0.51 17.17
CA PHE A 294 6.40 0.07 16.45
C PHE A 294 5.49 -0.81 17.30
N ILE A 295 6.07 -1.74 18.07
CA ILE A 295 5.31 -2.57 19.02
C ILE A 295 4.57 -1.66 20.01
N ARG A 296 5.27 -0.68 20.60
CA ARG A 296 4.65 0.29 21.52
C ARG A 296 3.56 1.10 20.84
N LEU A 297 3.80 1.63 19.63
CA LEU A 297 2.80 2.33 18.84
C LEU A 297 1.53 1.49 18.61
N ALA A 298 1.68 0.24 18.19
CA ALA A 298 0.55 -0.66 17.94
C ALA A 298 -0.25 -0.95 19.22
N HIS A 299 0.44 -1.11 20.35
CA HIS A 299 -0.19 -1.33 21.65
C HIS A 299 -0.88 -0.06 22.19
N SER A 300 -0.23 1.12 22.11
CA SER A 300 -0.83 2.40 22.51
C SER A 300 -2.06 2.73 21.67
N LEU A 301 -2.03 2.46 20.37
CA LEU A 301 -3.18 2.61 19.48
C LEU A 301 -4.35 1.70 19.88
N ARG A 302 -4.07 0.41 20.16
CA ARG A 302 -5.09 -0.53 20.63
C ARG A 302 -5.66 -0.10 21.99
N HIS A 303 -4.82 0.43 22.88
CA HIS A 303 -5.24 0.91 24.20
C HIS A 303 -6.11 2.15 24.08
N LEU A 304 -5.70 3.14 23.26
CA LEU A 304 -6.47 4.34 22.96
C LEU A 304 -7.89 3.99 22.49
N LEU A 305 -8.01 3.08 21.53
CA LEU A 305 -9.30 2.57 21.04
C LEU A 305 -10.17 1.94 22.13
N ALA A 306 -9.57 1.26 23.10
CA ALA A 306 -10.31 0.60 24.18
C ALA A 306 -10.82 1.59 25.25
N MET A 307 -10.21 2.77 25.35
CA MET A 307 -10.52 3.77 26.38
C MET A 307 -11.48 4.86 25.92
N THR A 308 -11.67 5.01 24.61
CA THR A 308 -12.43 6.12 24.02
C THR A 308 -13.66 5.62 23.27
N THR A 309 -14.72 6.44 23.24
CA THR A 309 -15.81 6.23 22.28
C THR A 309 -15.28 6.43 20.86
N PHE A 310 -15.98 5.87 19.86
CA PHE A 310 -15.53 5.99 18.47
C PHE A 310 -15.44 7.44 17.97
N GLU A 311 -16.39 8.29 18.36
CA GLU A 311 -16.38 9.72 18.01
C GLU A 311 -15.19 10.45 18.65
N SER A 312 -14.93 10.20 19.95
CA SER A 312 -13.77 10.76 20.64
C SER A 312 -12.46 10.27 20.03
N PHE A 313 -12.39 8.97 19.71
CA PHE A 313 -11.25 8.37 19.01
C PHE A 313 -10.96 9.06 17.67
N GLN A 314 -11.99 9.32 16.85
CA GLN A 314 -11.82 10.02 15.58
C GLN A 314 -11.24 11.42 15.75
N GLY A 315 -11.73 12.19 16.76
CA GLY A 315 -11.18 13.50 17.08
C GLY A 315 -9.71 13.46 17.53
N LEU A 316 -9.35 12.46 18.34
CA LEU A 316 -7.96 12.24 18.75
C LEU A 316 -7.07 11.81 17.58
N MET A 317 -7.56 10.96 16.67
CA MET A 317 -6.84 10.57 15.46
C MET A 317 -6.60 11.74 14.51
N ASP A 318 -7.56 12.66 14.37
CA ASP A 318 -7.37 13.89 13.60
C ASP A 318 -6.24 14.75 14.22
N ARG A 319 -6.23 14.93 15.54
CA ARG A 319 -5.13 15.62 16.24
C ARG A 319 -3.78 14.92 16.05
N ILE A 320 -3.71 13.59 16.17
CA ILE A 320 -2.50 12.81 15.93
C ILE A 320 -1.97 13.06 14.51
N CYS A 321 -2.84 13.05 13.50
CA CYS A 321 -2.45 13.29 12.11
C CYS A 321 -1.98 14.74 11.88
N GLU A 322 -2.63 15.74 12.49
CA GLU A 322 -2.21 17.15 12.43
C GLU A 322 -0.84 17.38 13.08
N GLU A 323 -0.59 16.80 14.26
CA GLU A 323 0.72 16.89 14.91
C GLU A 323 1.82 16.18 14.11
N LEU A 324 1.51 15.01 13.54
CA LEU A 324 2.43 14.29 12.69
C LEU A 324 2.78 15.06 11.43
N GLU A 325 1.83 15.77 10.81
CA GLU A 325 2.13 16.60 9.64
C GLU A 325 3.26 17.60 9.95
N GLY A 326 3.13 18.34 11.07
CA GLY A 326 4.13 19.30 11.50
C GLY A 326 5.48 18.67 11.78
N LYS A 327 5.51 17.48 12.42
CA LYS A 327 6.75 16.78 12.74
C LYS A 327 7.39 16.12 11.52
N VAL A 328 6.62 15.53 10.60
CA VAL A 328 7.12 14.96 9.32
C VAL A 328 7.83 16.05 8.51
N ARG A 329 7.25 17.25 8.41
CA ARG A 329 7.89 18.39 7.73
C ARG A 329 9.23 18.78 8.37
N LYS A 330 9.33 18.70 9.70
CA LYS A 330 10.58 18.97 10.44
C LYS A 330 11.62 17.86 10.24
N VAL A 331 11.19 16.60 10.24
CA VAL A 331 12.05 15.40 10.19
C VAL A 331 12.56 15.08 8.80
N LEU A 332 11.81 15.41 7.75
CA LEU A 332 12.18 15.07 6.37
C LEU A 332 12.43 16.31 5.50
N GLY A 333 12.11 17.49 6.02
CA GLY A 333 12.24 18.77 5.33
C GLY A 333 11.07 19.07 4.41
N GLN A 334 10.73 20.36 4.29
CA GLN A 334 9.60 20.83 3.48
C GLN A 334 9.76 20.53 1.98
N ARG A 335 11.00 20.28 1.54
CA ARG A 335 11.35 20.11 0.13
C ARG A 335 11.46 18.65 -0.34
N SER A 336 11.37 17.70 0.58
CA SER A 336 11.50 16.27 0.28
C SER A 336 10.25 15.72 -0.43
N PHE A 337 10.46 14.88 -1.46
CA PHE A 337 9.37 14.15 -2.13
C PHE A 337 8.61 13.27 -1.15
N VAL A 338 9.33 12.66 -0.22
CA VAL A 338 8.76 11.83 0.84
C VAL A 338 7.85 12.65 1.75
N THR A 339 8.28 13.86 2.13
CA THR A 339 7.45 14.76 2.96
C THR A 339 6.14 15.05 2.28
N VAL A 340 6.17 15.43 1.00
CA VAL A 340 4.95 15.70 0.23
C VAL A 340 4.04 14.47 0.28
N PHE A 341 4.57 13.30 -0.06
CA PHE A 341 3.80 12.06 -0.06
C PHE A 341 3.15 11.74 1.30
N LEU A 342 3.91 11.81 2.39
CA LEU A 342 3.42 11.49 3.73
C LEU A 342 2.42 12.51 4.28
N VAL A 343 2.67 13.81 4.05
CA VAL A 343 1.75 14.89 4.46
C VAL A 343 0.39 14.73 3.80
N PHE A 344 0.37 14.32 2.52
CA PHE A 344 -0.86 14.04 1.80
C PHE A 344 -1.61 12.84 2.35
N LEU A 345 -0.92 11.75 2.72
CA LEU A 345 -1.57 10.61 3.37
C LEU A 345 -2.29 11.05 4.64
N LEU A 346 -1.60 11.80 5.51
CA LEU A 346 -2.16 12.35 6.75
C LEU A 346 -3.35 13.28 6.51
N ASN A 347 -3.36 14.05 5.41
CA ASN A 347 -4.43 15.01 5.08
C ASN A 347 -5.58 14.43 4.25
N SER A 348 -5.49 13.19 3.81
CA SER A 348 -6.46 12.61 2.89
C SER A 348 -7.90 12.56 3.44
N LYS A 349 -8.07 12.28 4.75
CA LYS A 349 -9.38 12.34 5.41
C LYS A 349 -9.94 13.76 5.42
N LYS A 350 -9.13 14.75 5.83
CA LYS A 350 -9.52 16.17 5.88
C LYS A 350 -9.96 16.67 4.50
N ALA A 351 -9.21 16.31 3.46
CA ALA A 351 -9.55 16.62 2.08
C ALA A 351 -10.90 15.99 1.68
N LYS A 352 -11.12 14.71 2.00
CA LYS A 352 -12.34 13.98 1.66
C LYS A 352 -13.58 14.45 2.44
N SER A 353 -13.44 14.68 3.76
CA SER A 353 -14.57 15.00 4.64
C SER A 353 -15.03 16.45 4.50
N LYS A 354 -14.10 17.39 4.33
CA LYS A 354 -14.42 18.82 4.20
C LYS A 354 -14.68 19.24 2.76
N GLN A 355 -14.42 18.37 1.78
CA GLN A 355 -14.41 18.71 0.35
C GLN A 355 -13.65 20.02 0.08
N GLN A 356 -12.56 20.21 0.82
CA GLN A 356 -11.78 21.44 0.81
C GLN A 356 -10.33 21.10 0.49
N LEU A 357 -9.82 21.70 -0.58
CA LEU A 357 -8.42 21.65 -0.95
C LEU A 357 -7.58 22.39 0.09
N ASP A 358 -6.54 21.73 0.59
CA ASP A 358 -5.49 22.44 1.32
C ASP A 358 -4.53 23.08 0.31
N ASN A 359 -4.75 24.37 0.03
CA ASN A 359 -3.98 25.12 -0.95
C ASN A 359 -2.48 25.13 -0.65
N GLN A 360 -2.08 25.02 0.62
CA GLN A 360 -0.67 24.95 1.00
C GLN A 360 -0.06 23.61 0.57
N ILE A 361 -0.76 22.50 0.81
CA ILE A 361 -0.30 21.17 0.41
C ILE A 361 -0.27 21.06 -1.12
N LEU A 362 -1.31 21.56 -1.80
CA LEU A 362 -1.35 21.57 -3.26
C LEU A 362 -0.21 22.43 -3.85
N SER A 363 0.00 23.64 -3.36
CA SER A 363 1.10 24.51 -3.80
C SER A 363 2.46 23.83 -3.61
N MET A 364 2.67 23.19 -2.46
CA MET A 364 3.88 22.41 -2.18
C MET A 364 4.06 21.27 -3.19
N ALA A 365 3.00 20.55 -3.51
CA ALA A 365 3.03 19.44 -4.46
C ALA A 365 3.30 19.89 -5.88
N MET A 366 2.66 20.97 -6.32
CA MET A 366 2.88 21.57 -7.64
C MET A 366 4.33 22.08 -7.77
N GLY A 367 4.84 22.77 -6.75
CA GLY A 367 6.24 23.20 -6.72
C GLY A 367 7.23 22.03 -6.79
N ARG A 368 6.92 20.90 -6.14
CA ARG A 368 7.72 19.68 -6.29
C ARG A 368 7.58 19.04 -7.65
N MET A 369 6.39 19.03 -8.25
CA MET A 369 6.18 18.49 -9.59
C MET A 369 7.02 19.24 -10.63
N SER A 370 7.06 20.56 -10.57
CA SER A 370 7.94 21.36 -11.44
C SER A 370 9.40 20.96 -11.29
N HIS A 371 9.86 20.70 -10.06
CA HIS A 371 11.21 20.20 -9.82
C HIS A 371 11.44 18.78 -10.34
N VAL A 372 10.48 17.85 -10.15
CA VAL A 372 10.55 16.49 -10.71
C VAL A 372 10.69 16.55 -12.24
N LYS A 373 9.87 17.36 -12.91
CA LYS A 373 9.93 17.52 -14.36
C LYS A 373 11.26 18.11 -14.82
N ALA A 374 11.80 19.09 -14.09
CA ALA A 374 13.05 19.76 -14.45
C ALA A 374 14.28 18.87 -14.24
N CYS A 375 14.37 18.18 -13.10
CA CYS A 375 15.58 17.43 -12.71
C CYS A 375 15.51 15.95 -13.12
N TYR A 376 14.31 15.38 -13.17
CA TYR A 376 14.08 13.96 -13.40
C TYR A 376 13.12 13.72 -14.58
N GLY A 377 13.03 14.67 -15.52
CA GLY A 377 12.15 14.55 -16.69
C GLY A 377 12.46 13.33 -17.57
N HIS A 378 13.67 12.78 -17.47
CA HIS A 378 14.10 11.54 -18.13
C HIS A 378 13.56 10.26 -17.47
N ASP A 379 13.15 10.32 -16.20
CA ASP A 379 12.53 9.20 -15.50
C ASP A 379 11.00 9.28 -15.66
N ALA A 380 10.51 8.69 -16.75
CA ALA A 380 9.08 8.70 -17.08
C ALA A 380 8.23 8.11 -15.95
N LEU A 381 8.69 7.04 -15.29
CA LEU A 381 7.97 6.37 -14.22
C LEU A 381 7.78 7.30 -13.02
N LEU A 382 8.85 7.98 -12.58
CA LEU A 382 8.77 8.91 -11.46
C LEU A 382 7.80 10.07 -11.75
N VAL A 383 7.87 10.65 -12.95
CA VAL A 383 6.97 11.75 -13.32
C VAL A 383 5.51 11.28 -13.34
N VAL A 384 5.24 10.09 -13.88
CA VAL A 384 3.91 9.49 -13.90
C VAL A 384 3.42 9.23 -12.49
N GLN A 385 4.22 8.60 -11.63
CA GLN A 385 3.88 8.32 -10.23
C GLN A 385 3.52 9.59 -9.46
N PHE A 386 4.34 10.63 -9.58
CA PHE A 386 4.11 11.89 -8.90
C PHE A 386 2.87 12.61 -9.46
N SER A 387 2.59 12.48 -10.76
CA SER A 387 1.42 13.10 -11.41
C SER A 387 0.13 12.42 -10.96
N GLN A 388 0.09 11.09 -11.00
CA GLN A 388 -1.03 10.29 -10.52
C GLN A 388 -1.39 10.64 -9.08
N PHE A 389 -0.37 10.86 -8.27
CA PHE A 389 -0.54 11.22 -6.88
C PHE A 389 -1.19 12.60 -6.68
N ILE A 390 -0.72 13.63 -7.40
CA ILE A 390 -1.31 14.98 -7.32
C ILE A 390 -2.74 15.00 -7.85
N ILE A 391 -2.98 14.33 -8.99
CA ILE A 391 -4.33 14.21 -9.57
C ILE A 391 -5.25 13.50 -8.58
N GLY A 392 -4.80 12.39 -7.98
CA GLY A 392 -5.56 11.66 -6.98
C GLY A 392 -5.96 12.53 -5.78
N TYR A 393 -5.05 13.37 -5.28
CA TYR A 393 -5.37 14.31 -4.21
C TYR A 393 -6.40 15.37 -4.63
N ARG A 394 -6.21 15.98 -5.81
CA ARG A 394 -7.17 16.99 -6.31
C ARG A 394 -8.56 16.39 -6.53
N ASN A 395 -8.64 15.12 -6.94
CA ASN A 395 -9.91 14.42 -7.09
C ASN A 395 -10.56 14.08 -5.74
N LEU A 396 -9.77 13.77 -4.69
CA LEU A 396 -10.31 13.51 -3.35
C LEU A 396 -10.91 14.77 -2.69
N ALA A 397 -10.39 15.95 -3.00
CA ALA A 397 -10.81 17.19 -2.38
C ALA A 397 -11.95 17.90 -3.11
N LYS A 398 -12.30 17.47 -4.32
CA LYS A 398 -13.36 18.10 -5.12
C LYS A 398 -14.71 17.43 -4.90
N PRO A 399 -15.81 18.20 -4.96
CA PRO A 399 -17.13 17.63 -5.18
C PRO A 399 -17.13 16.78 -6.47
N GLU A 400 -17.79 15.62 -6.41
CA GLU A 400 -17.91 14.74 -7.59
C GLU A 400 -18.52 15.51 -8.77
N GLY A 401 -17.88 15.43 -9.94
CA GLY A 401 -18.37 16.02 -11.19
C GLY A 401 -17.90 17.44 -11.50
N GLN A 402 -17.09 18.09 -10.62
CA GLN A 402 -16.53 19.40 -10.94
C GLN A 402 -15.31 19.29 -11.86
N PHE A 403 -15.39 19.90 -13.03
CA PHE A 403 -14.29 19.98 -13.99
C PHE A 403 -13.22 20.99 -13.54
N ASP A 404 -11.97 20.69 -13.85
CA ASP A 404 -10.81 21.51 -13.56
C ASP A 404 -9.77 21.31 -14.65
N LYS A 405 -9.53 22.38 -15.39
CA LYS A 405 -8.66 22.36 -16.56
C LYS A 405 -7.22 21.98 -16.21
N ASP A 406 -6.67 22.47 -15.10
CA ASP A 406 -5.29 22.17 -14.71
C ASP A 406 -5.12 20.68 -14.38
N VAL A 407 -6.17 20.05 -13.84
CA VAL A 407 -6.17 18.61 -13.57
C VAL A 407 -6.29 17.80 -14.85
N LEU A 408 -7.13 18.25 -15.78
CA LEU A 408 -7.21 17.63 -17.10
C LEU A 408 -5.86 17.69 -17.82
N ASP A 409 -5.22 18.86 -17.90
CA ASP A 409 -3.94 19.05 -18.58
C ASP A 409 -2.86 18.14 -17.96
N MET A 410 -2.85 18.01 -16.63
CA MET A 410 -1.94 17.10 -15.93
C MET A 410 -2.27 15.62 -16.19
N ALA A 411 -3.56 15.26 -16.25
CA ALA A 411 -3.99 13.90 -16.54
C ALA A 411 -3.65 13.48 -17.97
N GLU A 412 -3.76 14.38 -18.95
CA GLU A 412 -3.35 14.16 -20.33
C GLU A 412 -1.84 13.94 -20.44
N GLU A 413 -1.03 14.80 -19.80
CA GLU A 413 0.42 14.63 -19.78
C GLU A 413 0.82 13.32 -19.09
N CYS A 414 0.16 12.99 -17.98
CA CYS A 414 0.37 11.74 -17.24
C CYS A 414 0.02 10.51 -18.09
N TYR A 415 -1.09 10.57 -18.83
CA TYR A 415 -1.50 9.53 -19.77
C TYR A 415 -0.45 9.32 -20.85
N ASN A 416 -0.07 10.38 -21.58
CA ASN A 416 0.90 10.31 -22.67
C ASN A 416 2.25 9.75 -22.20
N ARG A 417 2.77 10.23 -21.07
CA ARG A 417 4.04 9.73 -20.50
C ARG A 417 3.95 8.27 -20.06
N SER A 418 2.82 7.86 -19.46
CA SER A 418 2.64 6.47 -19.03
C SER A 418 2.49 5.51 -20.20
N GLU A 419 1.86 5.95 -21.29
CA GLU A 419 1.75 5.18 -22.52
C GLU A 419 3.12 5.02 -23.18
N GLN A 420 3.88 6.11 -23.30
CA GLN A 420 5.24 6.07 -23.81
C GLN A 420 6.12 5.11 -22.98
N HIS A 421 6.07 5.22 -21.66
CA HIS A 421 6.83 4.35 -20.77
C HIS A 421 6.45 2.86 -20.94
N LEU A 422 5.16 2.56 -21.09
CA LEU A 422 4.70 1.20 -21.37
C LEU A 422 5.25 0.67 -22.69
N ARG A 423 5.19 1.46 -23.77
CA ARG A 423 5.74 1.07 -25.07
C ARG A 423 7.24 0.83 -25.00
N GLU A 424 7.98 1.71 -24.33
CA GLU A 424 9.43 1.54 -24.11
C GLU A 424 9.74 0.23 -23.37
N GLN A 425 8.97 -0.15 -22.35
CA GLN A 425 9.15 -1.42 -21.65
C GLN A 425 8.78 -2.63 -22.52
N GLU A 426 7.75 -2.54 -23.35
CA GLU A 426 7.34 -3.62 -24.26
C GLU A 426 8.34 -3.82 -25.42
N GLU A 427 8.96 -2.74 -25.90
CA GLU A 427 9.97 -2.76 -26.97
C GLU A 427 11.38 -3.12 -26.47
N THR A 428 11.66 -2.90 -25.17
CA THR A 428 12.97 -3.18 -24.59
C THR A 428 13.25 -4.68 -24.57
N ARG A 429 14.21 -5.12 -25.40
CA ARG A 429 14.64 -6.53 -25.45
C ARG A 429 15.16 -6.98 -24.08
N GLY A 430 14.48 -7.97 -23.49
CA GLY A 430 14.84 -8.52 -22.18
C GLY A 430 14.23 -7.77 -20.99
N ALA A 431 13.29 -6.84 -21.22
CA ALA A 431 12.48 -6.29 -20.14
C ALA A 431 11.82 -7.42 -19.34
N SER A 432 11.92 -7.31 -18.01
CA SER A 432 11.29 -8.30 -17.15
C SER A 432 9.77 -8.19 -17.26
N TYR A 433 9.07 -9.33 -17.21
CA TYR A 433 7.61 -9.34 -17.16
C TYR A 433 7.06 -8.46 -16.02
N ALA A 434 7.76 -8.41 -14.88
CA ALA A 434 7.39 -7.55 -13.76
C ALA A 434 7.44 -6.06 -14.13
N ALA A 435 8.45 -5.62 -14.88
CA ALA A 435 8.58 -4.23 -15.32
C ALA A 435 7.48 -3.83 -16.31
N ILE A 436 7.19 -4.68 -17.30
CA ILE A 436 6.07 -4.45 -18.24
C ILE A 436 4.75 -4.37 -17.48
N THR A 437 4.52 -5.28 -16.53
CA THR A 437 3.28 -5.31 -15.77
C THR A 437 3.13 -4.11 -14.83
N ASP A 438 4.23 -3.63 -14.26
CA ASP A 438 4.26 -2.39 -13.48
C ASP A 438 3.93 -1.17 -14.36
N ALA A 439 4.54 -1.06 -15.54
CA ALA A 439 4.24 -0.02 -16.51
C ALA A 439 2.77 -0.06 -16.97
N LYS A 440 2.19 -1.25 -17.21
CA LYS A 440 0.76 -1.43 -17.47
C LYS A 440 -0.10 -0.95 -16.31
N SER A 441 0.30 -1.25 -15.07
CA SER A 441 -0.43 -0.78 -13.89
C SER A 441 -0.47 0.74 -13.81
N HIS A 442 0.66 1.41 -14.07
CA HIS A 442 0.72 2.87 -14.11
C HIS A 442 -0.07 3.43 -15.29
N HIS A 443 0.02 2.86 -16.48
CA HIS A 443 -0.79 3.29 -17.62
C HIS A 443 -2.30 3.17 -17.33
N GLY A 444 -2.74 2.03 -16.77
CA GLY A 444 -4.13 1.83 -16.36
C GLY A 444 -4.64 2.88 -15.36
N LYS A 445 -3.82 3.24 -14.37
CA LYS A 445 -4.15 4.34 -13.43
C LYS A 445 -4.30 5.68 -14.17
N SER A 446 -3.39 6.01 -15.07
CA SER A 446 -3.48 7.24 -15.87
C SER A 446 -4.74 7.27 -16.74
N CYS A 447 -5.12 6.13 -17.34
CA CYS A 447 -6.36 5.99 -18.10
C CYS A 447 -7.60 6.26 -17.25
N SER A 448 -7.68 5.67 -16.04
CA SER A 448 -8.79 5.89 -15.10
C SER A 448 -8.90 7.36 -14.70
N LEU A 449 -7.77 8.00 -14.38
CA LEU A 449 -7.74 9.43 -14.02
C LEU A 449 -8.17 10.34 -15.16
N LEU A 450 -7.68 10.09 -16.37
CA LEU A 450 -8.06 10.87 -17.55
C LEU A 450 -9.53 10.65 -17.93
N ALA A 451 -10.04 9.42 -17.78
CA ALA A 451 -11.46 9.11 -18.00
C ALA A 451 -12.37 9.98 -17.11
N ASP A 452 -12.03 10.11 -15.83
CA ASP A 452 -12.77 10.92 -14.86
C ASP A 452 -12.75 12.42 -15.20
N CYS A 453 -11.58 12.92 -15.61
CA CYS A 453 -11.43 14.32 -16.02
C CYS A 453 -12.26 14.63 -17.26
N ARG A 454 -12.21 13.76 -18.28
CA ARG A 454 -12.98 13.89 -19.52
C ARG A 454 -14.49 13.75 -19.31
N TYR A 455 -14.91 12.90 -18.37
CA TYR A 455 -16.33 12.74 -18.05
C TYR A 455 -16.87 14.01 -17.40
N SER A 456 -16.10 14.54 -16.43
CA SER A 456 -16.42 15.81 -15.78
C SER A 456 -16.41 16.98 -16.78
N GLN A 457 -15.48 16.98 -17.72
CA GLN A 457 -15.45 17.95 -18.83
C GLN A 457 -16.74 17.86 -19.67
N GLY A 458 -17.18 16.66 -20.04
CA GLY A 458 -18.43 16.48 -20.80
C GLY A 458 -19.67 16.95 -20.04
N ASN A 459 -19.67 16.88 -18.72
CA ASN A 459 -20.74 17.44 -17.89
C ASN A 459 -20.81 18.98 -18.02
N GLU A 460 -19.67 19.67 -18.10
CA GLU A 460 -19.60 21.13 -18.26
C GLU A 460 -19.86 21.59 -19.71
N TYR A 461 -19.27 20.91 -20.70
CA TYR A 461 -19.32 21.32 -22.11
C TYR A 461 -20.31 20.50 -22.93
N ALA A 462 -21.58 20.92 -22.95
CA ALA A 462 -22.67 20.21 -23.62
C ALA A 462 -22.41 19.91 -25.12
N ALA A 463 -21.73 20.80 -25.84
CA ALA A 463 -21.46 20.65 -27.28
C ALA A 463 -20.61 19.40 -27.62
N HIS A 464 -19.72 19.00 -26.72
CA HIS A 464 -18.80 17.86 -26.91
C HIS A 464 -19.09 16.70 -25.95
N ARG A 465 -20.20 16.75 -25.20
CA ARG A 465 -20.52 15.79 -24.14
C ARG A 465 -20.51 14.34 -24.64
N ALA A 466 -21.16 14.06 -25.77
CA ALA A 466 -21.27 12.70 -26.29
C ALA A 466 -19.89 12.11 -26.65
N GLU A 467 -19.04 12.90 -27.30
CA GLU A 467 -17.67 12.51 -27.67
C GLU A 467 -16.80 12.31 -26.43
N LEU A 468 -16.79 13.28 -25.50
CA LEU A 468 -16.01 13.22 -24.28
C LEU A 468 -16.40 12.02 -23.41
N HIS A 469 -17.70 11.76 -23.26
CA HIS A 469 -18.19 10.60 -22.50
C HIS A 469 -17.83 9.28 -23.21
N ASP A 470 -17.85 9.23 -24.55
CA ASP A 470 -17.39 8.05 -25.28
C ASP A 470 -15.91 7.76 -25.04
N TRP A 471 -15.06 8.79 -25.11
CA TRP A 471 -13.65 8.69 -24.76
C TRP A 471 -13.43 8.23 -23.32
N SER A 472 -14.17 8.80 -22.35
CA SER A 472 -14.10 8.38 -20.95
C SER A 472 -14.42 6.90 -20.76
N ARG A 473 -15.46 6.38 -21.42
CA ARG A 473 -15.80 4.95 -21.34
C ARG A 473 -14.72 4.06 -21.95
N ARG A 474 -14.08 4.46 -23.05
CA ARG A 474 -12.93 3.73 -23.64
C ARG A 474 -11.75 3.68 -22.67
N LEU A 475 -11.37 4.83 -22.13
CA LEU A 475 -10.24 4.94 -21.20
C LEU A 475 -10.49 4.13 -19.93
N LEU A 476 -11.72 4.17 -19.40
CA LEU A 476 -12.07 3.40 -18.22
C LEU A 476 -12.03 1.87 -18.50
N LEU A 477 -12.50 1.43 -19.67
CA LEU A 477 -12.37 0.03 -20.08
C LEU A 477 -10.89 -0.40 -20.22
N MET A 478 -10.05 0.45 -20.83
CA MET A 478 -8.61 0.21 -20.92
C MET A 478 -7.96 0.12 -19.53
N ALA A 479 -8.36 1.00 -18.61
CA ALA A 479 -7.90 0.97 -17.23
C ALA A 479 -8.24 -0.35 -16.55
N ILE A 480 -9.48 -0.83 -16.72
CA ILE A 480 -9.92 -2.14 -16.22
C ILE A 480 -9.04 -3.25 -16.79
N GLY A 481 -8.83 -3.29 -18.12
CA GLY A 481 -7.96 -4.30 -18.75
C GLY A 481 -6.54 -4.31 -18.18
N CYS A 482 -5.91 -3.13 -18.08
CA CYS A 482 -4.56 -2.98 -17.53
C CYS A 482 -4.48 -3.43 -16.06
N HIS A 483 -5.51 -3.16 -15.25
CA HIS A 483 -5.55 -3.58 -13.86
C HIS A 483 -5.80 -5.08 -13.72
N VAL A 484 -6.59 -5.66 -14.61
CA VAL A 484 -6.91 -7.07 -14.58
C VAL A 484 -5.66 -7.92 -14.88
N ASP A 485 -4.78 -7.44 -15.75
CA ASP A 485 -3.47 -8.05 -16.01
C ASP A 485 -2.41 -7.77 -14.92
N GLY A 486 -2.64 -6.77 -14.06
CA GLY A 486 -1.63 -6.20 -13.17
C GLY A 486 -1.56 -6.84 -11.78
N PRO A 487 -0.39 -6.91 -11.11
CA PRO A 487 -0.25 -7.40 -9.74
C PRO A 487 -0.95 -6.48 -8.71
N MET A 488 -1.22 -5.24 -9.10
CA MET A 488 -1.94 -4.26 -8.28
C MET A 488 -3.47 -4.33 -8.48
N GLY A 489 -3.95 -5.18 -9.37
CA GLY A 489 -5.37 -5.41 -9.60
C GLY A 489 -6.01 -6.16 -8.45
N THR A 490 -6.68 -5.43 -7.55
CA THR A 490 -7.49 -6.05 -6.49
C THR A 490 -8.93 -6.21 -6.96
N LEU A 491 -9.61 -7.27 -6.51
CA LEU A 491 -11.03 -7.47 -6.83
C LEU A 491 -11.90 -6.27 -6.41
N PRO A 492 -11.72 -5.65 -5.22
CA PRO A 492 -12.47 -4.44 -4.85
C PRO A 492 -12.22 -3.25 -5.79
N HIS A 493 -10.98 -3.07 -6.27
CA HIS A 493 -10.68 -2.00 -7.23
C HIS A 493 -11.35 -2.26 -8.58
N TYR A 494 -11.27 -3.50 -9.06
CA TYR A 494 -11.96 -3.94 -10.27
C TYR A 494 -13.48 -3.70 -10.18
N GLU A 495 -14.14 -4.19 -9.12
CA GLU A 495 -15.58 -4.03 -8.94
C GLU A 495 -16.01 -2.56 -8.93
N ARG A 496 -15.21 -1.68 -8.32
CA ARG A 496 -15.49 -0.23 -8.33
C ARG A 496 -15.42 0.36 -9.73
N GLN A 497 -14.36 0.07 -10.49
CA GLN A 497 -14.20 0.60 -11.85
C GLN A 497 -15.25 -0.02 -12.79
N LYS A 498 -15.58 -1.30 -12.60
CA LYS A 498 -16.66 -2.00 -13.30
C LYS A 498 -18.00 -1.31 -13.07
N GLN A 499 -18.44 -1.14 -11.82
CA GLN A 499 -19.72 -0.48 -11.49
C GLN A 499 -19.80 0.93 -12.09
N LYS A 500 -18.69 1.67 -12.04
CA LYS A 500 -18.58 3.00 -12.64
C LYS A 500 -18.78 2.96 -14.16
N LEU A 501 -18.09 2.04 -14.85
CA LEU A 501 -18.22 1.86 -16.29
C LEU A 501 -19.63 1.38 -16.67
N GLU A 502 -20.22 0.47 -15.90
CA GLU A 502 -21.59 0.02 -16.09
C GLU A 502 -22.55 1.19 -16.03
N SER A 503 -22.50 2.05 -15.00
CA SER A 503 -23.35 3.24 -14.90
C SER A 503 -23.23 4.11 -16.14
N TRP A 504 -22.00 4.46 -16.54
CA TRP A 504 -21.75 5.32 -17.70
C TRP A 504 -22.21 4.69 -19.02
N CYS A 505 -22.09 3.38 -19.17
CA CYS A 505 -22.55 2.67 -20.34
C CYS A 505 -24.08 2.58 -20.40
N HIS A 506 -24.76 2.31 -19.28
CA HIS A 506 -26.22 2.28 -19.23
C HIS A 506 -26.81 3.66 -19.54
N GLU A 507 -26.24 4.73 -18.99
CA GLU A 507 -26.63 6.12 -19.29
C GLU A 507 -26.52 6.45 -20.79
N ALA A 508 -25.55 5.86 -21.49
CA ALA A 508 -25.29 6.10 -22.91
C ALA A 508 -25.90 5.06 -23.87
N GLY A 509 -26.52 3.99 -23.37
CA GLY A 509 -26.99 2.86 -24.20
C GLY A 509 -25.86 2.07 -24.87
N ASP A 510 -24.68 2.03 -24.26
CA ASP A 510 -23.44 1.50 -24.83
C ASP A 510 -23.29 -0.01 -24.65
N THR A 511 -24.08 -0.76 -25.43
CA THR A 511 -24.12 -2.23 -25.34
C THR A 511 -22.82 -2.92 -25.76
N ALA A 512 -22.01 -2.28 -26.61
CA ALA A 512 -20.75 -2.84 -27.07
C ALA A 512 -19.72 -2.92 -25.94
N ARG A 513 -19.55 -1.84 -25.16
CA ARG A 513 -18.62 -1.85 -24.02
C ARG A 513 -19.11 -2.69 -22.86
N LEU A 514 -20.43 -2.77 -22.63
CA LEU A 514 -21.00 -3.72 -21.66
C LEU A 514 -20.66 -5.18 -22.02
N ARG A 515 -20.68 -5.53 -23.31
CA ARG A 515 -20.27 -6.86 -23.77
C ARG A 515 -18.78 -7.11 -23.49
N GLN A 516 -17.92 -6.16 -23.84
CA GLN A 516 -16.47 -6.27 -23.56
C GLN A 516 -16.19 -6.40 -22.05
N LEU A 517 -16.92 -5.68 -21.21
CA LEU A 517 -16.80 -5.79 -19.76
C LEU A 517 -17.22 -7.18 -19.25
N LYS A 518 -18.30 -7.72 -19.82
CA LYS A 518 -18.73 -9.09 -19.54
C LYS A 518 -17.69 -10.13 -19.96
N ASP A 519 -17.04 -9.96 -21.10
CA ASP A 519 -15.96 -10.85 -21.54
C ASP A 519 -14.80 -10.85 -20.53
N ILE A 520 -14.45 -9.68 -19.98
CA ILE A 520 -13.46 -9.56 -18.89
C ILE A 520 -13.93 -10.28 -17.62
N GLU A 521 -15.21 -10.14 -17.23
CA GLU A 521 -15.78 -10.87 -16.09
C GLU A 521 -15.71 -12.38 -16.26
N GLU A 522 -16.06 -12.88 -17.44
CA GLU A 522 -16.00 -14.29 -17.76
C GLU A 522 -14.57 -14.81 -17.70
N LEU A 523 -13.61 -14.01 -18.16
CA LEU A 523 -12.19 -14.31 -18.09
C LEU A 523 -11.69 -14.35 -16.63
N ILE A 524 -12.11 -13.41 -15.78
CA ILE A 524 -11.78 -13.42 -14.34
C ILE A 524 -12.39 -14.64 -13.66
N ARG A 525 -13.68 -14.91 -13.91
CA ARG A 525 -14.41 -16.05 -13.35
C ARG A 525 -13.84 -17.38 -13.81
N GLY A 526 -13.39 -17.50 -15.06
CA GLY A 526 -12.77 -18.73 -15.57
C GLY A 526 -11.47 -19.12 -14.87
N ASN A 527 -10.89 -18.24 -14.07
CA ASN A 527 -9.63 -18.43 -13.36
C ASN A 527 -9.80 -18.74 -11.87
N GLU A 528 -10.80 -19.55 -11.49
CA GLU A 528 -11.17 -19.83 -10.08
C GLU A 528 -10.03 -20.46 -9.22
N GLU A 529 -9.02 -21.10 -9.83
CA GLU A 529 -7.86 -21.67 -9.13
C GLU A 529 -6.77 -20.65 -8.72
N ARG A 530 -7.17 -19.40 -8.47
CA ARG A 530 -6.24 -18.28 -8.34
C ARG A 530 -5.79 -18.02 -6.89
N PRO A 531 -4.50 -17.70 -6.66
CA PRO A 531 -4.06 -17.10 -5.40
C PRO A 531 -4.78 -15.76 -5.19
N ARG A 532 -5.51 -15.60 -4.07
CA ARG A 532 -6.34 -14.40 -3.76
C ARG A 532 -5.62 -13.06 -4.00
N ASP A 533 -4.30 -13.04 -3.89
CA ASP A 533 -3.46 -11.85 -3.93
C ASP A 533 -2.62 -11.69 -5.24
N GLY A 534 -2.90 -12.49 -6.28
CA GLY A 534 -2.25 -12.39 -7.61
C GLY A 534 -2.93 -11.41 -8.58
N PRO A 535 -2.43 -11.23 -9.82
CA PRO A 535 -3.12 -10.50 -10.91
C PRO A 535 -4.47 -11.16 -11.27
N LEU A 536 -5.45 -10.37 -11.77
CA LEU A 536 -6.80 -10.86 -12.07
C LEU A 536 -6.83 -12.01 -13.09
N LEU A 537 -5.84 -12.03 -13.97
CA LEU A 537 -5.56 -13.11 -14.90
C LEU A 537 -4.27 -13.85 -14.53
N PRO A 538 -4.22 -15.19 -14.66
CA PRO A 538 -3.02 -15.95 -14.39
C PRO A 538 -1.88 -15.45 -15.28
N ARG A 539 -0.66 -15.48 -14.73
CA ARG A 539 0.55 -15.15 -15.49
C ARG A 539 0.54 -15.96 -16.79
N LEU A 540 0.45 -15.29 -17.93
CA LEU A 540 0.56 -15.88 -19.28
C LEU A 540 1.88 -16.67 -19.49
N GLN A 541 2.80 -16.66 -18.52
CA GLN A 541 4.00 -17.50 -18.49
C GLN A 541 3.70 -19.01 -18.52
N ALA A 542 2.57 -19.49 -18.01
CA ALA A 542 2.27 -20.93 -18.02
C ALA A 542 2.10 -21.52 -19.44
N LEU A 543 1.82 -20.68 -20.44
CA LEU A 543 1.72 -21.07 -21.86
C LEU A 543 3.02 -20.85 -22.65
N VAL A 544 3.98 -20.12 -22.09
CA VAL A 544 5.28 -19.80 -22.73
C VAL A 544 6.43 -20.63 -22.15
N SER A 545 6.17 -21.38 -21.07
CA SER A 545 7.19 -22.20 -20.38
C SER A 545 7.29 -23.64 -20.88
N GLU A 546 6.59 -24.03 -21.96
CA GLU A 546 6.95 -25.27 -22.64
C GLU A 546 8.30 -25.07 -23.35
N PRO A 547 9.34 -25.86 -23.02
CA PRO A 547 10.59 -25.78 -23.75
C PRO A 547 10.31 -26.20 -25.21
N PRO A 548 11.03 -25.64 -26.20
CA PRO A 548 10.93 -26.14 -27.56
C PRO A 548 11.32 -27.61 -27.54
N GLY A 549 10.33 -28.48 -27.82
CA GLY A 549 10.54 -29.92 -27.88
C GLY A 549 11.70 -30.23 -28.81
N GLN A 550 12.78 -30.76 -28.24
CA GLN A 550 13.76 -31.50 -29.01
C GLN A 550 13.13 -32.83 -29.44
N GLY A 551 13.03 -33.04 -30.75
CA GLY A 551 13.09 -34.39 -31.32
C GLY A 551 11.78 -34.96 -31.87
N LEU A 552 11.56 -34.71 -33.16
CA LEU A 552 11.10 -35.64 -34.19
C LEU A 552 11.29 -34.85 -35.51
N GLY A 553 12.39 -34.97 -36.25
CA GLY A 553 13.03 -36.21 -36.66
C GLY A 553 12.43 -36.66 -37.99
N SER A 554 12.86 -36.01 -39.08
CA SER A 554 13.02 -36.55 -40.44
C SER A 554 11.83 -37.25 -41.11
N GLN A 555 11.26 -36.62 -42.13
CA GLN A 555 11.07 -37.17 -43.49
C GLN A 555 10.21 -36.22 -44.33
N ILE A 556 10.72 -35.88 -45.52
CA ILE A 556 10.10 -35.32 -46.75
C ILE A 556 11.27 -34.52 -47.37
N GLY A 557 11.99 -35.02 -48.38
CA GLY A 557 11.46 -35.48 -49.65
C GLY A 557 11.77 -34.40 -50.69
N THR A 558 13.02 -34.39 -51.16
CA THR A 558 13.49 -33.54 -52.27
C THR A 558 12.76 -33.90 -53.55
N GLU A 559 11.98 -32.97 -54.10
CA GLU A 559 11.64 -32.95 -55.53
C GLU A 559 11.99 -31.59 -56.14
N LYS A 560 12.79 -31.67 -57.20
CA LYS A 560 13.23 -30.58 -58.06
C LYS A 560 12.08 -30.15 -58.97
N GLY A 561 11.81 -28.86 -59.06
CA GLY A 561 10.95 -28.26 -60.09
C GLY A 561 11.58 -26.99 -60.64
N GLN A 562 11.92 -27.00 -61.93
CA GLN A 562 12.55 -25.94 -62.71
C GLN A 562 11.71 -24.66 -62.74
N LEU A 563 12.34 -23.49 -62.53
CA LEU A 563 11.81 -22.20 -62.95
C LEU A 563 12.42 -21.84 -64.31
N VAL A 564 11.55 -21.58 -65.28
CA VAL A 564 11.87 -21.08 -66.63
C VAL A 564 11.82 -19.56 -66.61
N ASP A 565 12.90 -18.94 -67.06
CA ASP A 565 13.05 -17.50 -67.30
C ASP A 565 12.14 -17.04 -68.45
N GLY A 566 11.33 -16.00 -68.20
CA GLY A 566 10.52 -15.33 -69.20
C GLY A 566 10.85 -13.84 -69.27
N LYS A 567 11.63 -13.44 -70.29
CA LYS A 567 11.75 -12.05 -70.76
C LYS A 567 10.42 -11.55 -71.31
N PRO A 568 10.09 -10.25 -71.19
CA PRO A 568 9.17 -9.59 -72.09
C PRO A 568 9.93 -8.82 -73.19
N ASP A 569 9.44 -8.97 -74.42
CA ASP A 569 9.81 -8.16 -75.58
C ASP A 569 8.86 -6.97 -75.73
N ARG A 570 9.46 -5.84 -76.14
CA ARG A 570 8.94 -4.57 -76.67
C ARG A 570 8.58 -3.45 -75.70
#